data_AF-A0A2D0JLY1-F1
#
_entry.id   AF-A0A2D0JLY1-F1
#
_cell.length_a   1.000
_cell.length_b   1.000
_cell.length_c   1.000
_cell.angle_alpha   90.00
_cell.angle_beta   90.00
_cell.angle_gamma   90.00
#
_symmetry.space_group_name_H-M   'P 1'
#
loop_
_entity.id
_entity.type
_entity.pdbx_description
1 polymer ?
#
loop_
_entity_poly.entity_id
_entity_poly.type
_entity_poly.pdbx_seq_one_letter_code
_entity_poly.pdbx_strand_id
1 'polypeptide(L)'
;MNSVGDSVDEAILEAVEGLVTAIAIEIDERSPIPLGSAPKDGEYVVNVPVLVAMKAALHNAMIETGTRKSELARKMGQKPIQIDRLFDVEHSSKVETVELALHKLNRNVEVSIVVTTAF
;
A
#
# COMPACT_ATOMS: atom_id res chain seq x y z
N MET A 1 15.32 0.80 -6.66
CA MET A 1 14.92 1.22 -8.01
C MET A 1 14.92 2.74 -7.99
N ASN A 2 15.53 3.40 -8.98
CA ASN A 2 15.59 4.86 -9.07
C ASN A 2 14.78 5.29 -10.30
N SER A 3 14.01 6.38 -10.19
CA SER A 3 13.32 7.04 -11.30
C SER A 3 14.06 8.31 -11.74
N VAL A 4 13.80 8.76 -12.96
CA VAL A 4 14.32 10.01 -13.54
C VAL A 4 13.21 10.68 -14.37
N GLY A 5 13.26 12.01 -14.51
CA GLY A 5 12.36 12.77 -15.37
C GLY A 5 13.03 14.05 -15.85
N ASP A 6 12.55 14.61 -16.96
CA ASP A 6 13.09 15.84 -17.57
C ASP A 6 12.55 17.11 -16.88
N SER A 7 11.56 16.95 -16.00
CA SER A 7 11.02 17.97 -15.11
C SER A 7 10.76 17.43 -13.71
N VAL A 8 10.54 18.32 -12.74
CA VAL A 8 10.18 17.93 -11.36
C VAL A 8 8.87 17.14 -11.34
N ASP A 9 7.86 17.60 -12.08
CA ASP A 9 6.56 16.92 -12.16
C ASP A 9 6.68 15.50 -12.73
N GLU A 10 7.46 15.34 -13.80
CA GLU A 10 7.71 14.04 -14.40
C GLU A 10 8.50 13.12 -13.45
N ALA A 11 9.54 13.65 -12.79
CA ALA A 11 10.30 12.88 -11.82
C ALA A 11 9.44 12.41 -10.63
N ILE A 12 8.47 13.23 -10.19
CA ILE A 12 7.51 12.85 -9.14
C ILE A 12 6.54 11.77 -9.64
N LEU A 13 6.02 11.91 -10.86
CA LEU A 13 5.12 10.91 -11.44
C LEU A 13 5.81 9.54 -11.55
N GLU A 14 7.02 9.52 -12.10
CA GLU A 14 7.86 8.32 -12.21
C GLU A 14 8.23 7.76 -10.82
N ALA A 15 8.42 8.63 -9.83
CA ALA A 15 8.65 8.19 -8.45
C ALA A 15 7.41 7.50 -7.83
N VAL A 16 6.19 7.92 -8.18
CA VAL A 16 4.96 7.22 -7.74
C VAL A 16 4.95 5.79 -8.28
N GLU A 17 5.19 5.61 -9.58
CA GLU A 17 5.22 4.27 -10.20
C GLU A 17 6.35 3.41 -9.62
N GLY A 18 7.53 4.00 -9.39
CA GLY A 18 8.64 3.35 -8.71
C GLY A 18 8.31 2.90 -7.29
N LEU A 19 7.57 3.71 -6.52
CA LEU A 19 7.11 3.35 -5.18
C LEU A 19 6.09 2.21 -5.21
N VAL A 20 5.13 2.23 -6.15
CA VAL A 20 4.17 1.13 -6.30
C VAL A 20 4.90 -0.18 -6.61
N THR A 21 5.88 -0.14 -7.51
CA THR A 21 6.71 -1.30 -7.87
C THR A 21 7.51 -1.79 -6.67
N ALA A 22 8.15 -0.89 -5.92
CA ALA A 22 8.91 -1.25 -4.72
C ALA A 22 8.02 -1.91 -3.66
N ILE A 23 6.82 -1.38 -3.43
CA ILE A 23 5.83 -1.99 -2.52
C ILE A 23 5.43 -3.38 -2.99
N ALA A 24 5.22 -3.59 -4.29
CA ALA A 24 4.91 -4.90 -4.85
C ALA A 24 6.01 -5.94 -4.53
N ILE A 25 7.28 -5.54 -4.71
CA ILE A 25 8.44 -6.38 -4.39
C ILE A 25 8.46 -6.76 -2.91
N GLU A 26 8.27 -5.81 -2.01
CA GLU A 26 8.24 -6.08 -0.55
C GLU A 26 7.10 -7.05 -0.16
N ILE A 27 5.94 -6.95 -0.85
CA ILE A 27 4.82 -7.88 -0.64
C ILE A 27 5.19 -9.29 -1.10
N ASP A 28 5.77 -9.41 -2.28
CA ASP A 28 6.19 -10.70 -2.86
C ASP A 28 7.29 -11.37 -2.03
N GLU A 29 8.26 -10.60 -1.52
CA GLU A 29 9.32 -11.08 -0.64
C GLU A 29 8.85 -11.37 0.79
N ARG A 30 7.60 -10.98 1.12
CA ARG A 30 7.03 -11.09 2.46
C ARG A 30 7.83 -10.31 3.51
N SER A 31 8.37 -9.18 3.10
CA SER A 31 9.14 -8.25 3.92
C SER A 31 8.24 -7.12 4.44
N PRO A 32 8.49 -6.59 5.67
CA PRO A 32 7.74 -5.43 6.17
C PRO A 32 8.00 -4.19 5.31
N ILE A 33 6.92 -3.52 4.91
CA ILE A 33 7.01 -2.25 4.18
C ILE A 33 7.29 -1.13 5.19
N PRO A 34 8.37 -0.36 5.04
CA PRO A 34 8.71 0.70 5.97
C PRO A 34 7.76 1.90 5.88
N LEU A 35 7.64 2.65 6.97
CA LEU A 35 6.97 3.95 6.95
C LEU A 35 7.89 5.01 6.33
N GLY A 36 7.29 5.97 5.63
CA GLY A 36 7.99 7.15 5.15
C GLY A 36 8.59 7.98 6.29
N SER A 37 9.78 8.52 6.08
CA SER A 37 10.39 9.46 7.02
C SER A 37 9.67 10.81 7.01
N ALA A 38 9.89 11.61 8.06
CA ALA A 38 9.44 13.00 8.06
C ALA A 38 10.12 13.77 6.90
N PRO A 39 9.36 14.56 6.11
CA PRO A 39 9.92 15.39 5.05
C PRO A 39 10.91 16.42 5.61
N LYS A 40 11.98 16.70 4.86
CA LYS A 40 12.94 17.77 5.16
C LYS A 40 12.82 18.93 4.17
N ASP A 41 13.38 20.07 4.55
CA ASP A 41 13.42 21.26 3.70
C ASP A 41 14.08 20.93 2.35
N GLY A 42 13.38 21.25 1.25
CA GLY A 42 13.84 21.00 -0.12
C GLY A 42 13.55 19.60 -0.66
N GLU A 43 12.94 18.71 0.13
CA GLU A 43 12.48 17.39 -0.36
C GLU A 43 11.08 17.45 -0.96
N TYR A 44 10.84 16.63 -1.98
CA TYR A 44 9.53 16.44 -2.60
C TYR A 44 8.83 15.23 -1.97
N VAL A 45 7.62 15.42 -1.46
CA VAL A 45 6.81 14.34 -0.91
C VAL A 45 6.05 13.65 -2.03
N VAL A 46 6.29 12.35 -2.19
CA VAL A 46 5.60 11.51 -3.18
C VAL A 46 4.43 10.80 -2.50
N ASN A 47 3.21 11.09 -2.94
CA ASN A 47 2.01 10.47 -2.39
C ASN A 47 1.73 9.13 -3.08
N VAL A 48 1.63 8.07 -2.28
CA VAL A 48 1.23 6.73 -2.76
C VAL A 48 -0.29 6.69 -2.94
N PRO A 49 -0.82 6.08 -4.02
CA PRO A 49 -2.26 5.90 -4.19
C PRO A 49 -2.89 5.21 -2.99
N VAL A 50 -4.05 5.72 -2.54
CA VAL A 50 -4.69 5.28 -1.27
C VAL A 50 -4.88 3.76 -1.20
N LEU A 51 -5.30 3.12 -2.29
CA LEU A 51 -5.54 1.68 -2.31
C LEU A 51 -4.24 0.88 -2.18
N VAL A 52 -3.14 1.36 -2.77
CA VAL A 52 -1.81 0.75 -2.62
C VAL A 52 -1.34 0.87 -1.17
N ALA A 53 -1.49 2.04 -0.55
CA ALA A 53 -1.17 2.25 0.86
C ALA A 53 -2.01 1.33 1.79
N MET A 54 -3.30 1.14 1.50
CA MET A 54 -4.15 0.22 2.27
C MET A 54 -3.69 -1.24 2.14
N LYS A 55 -3.28 -1.68 0.95
CA LYS A 55 -2.75 -3.03 0.74
C LYS A 55 -1.40 -3.25 1.41
N ALA A 56 -0.53 -2.25 1.37
CA ALA A 56 0.72 -2.24 2.13
C ALA A 56 0.46 -2.37 3.65
N ALA A 57 -0.51 -1.62 4.17
CA ALA A 57 -0.92 -1.74 5.58
C ALA A 57 -1.48 -3.12 5.91
N LEU A 58 -2.28 -3.72 5.01
CA LEU A 58 -2.81 -5.08 5.18
C LEU A 58 -1.68 -6.11 5.22
N HIS A 59 -0.68 -5.97 4.34
CA HIS A 59 0.50 -6.82 4.32
C HIS A 59 1.29 -6.76 5.63
N ASN A 60 1.61 -5.55 6.09
CA ASN A 60 2.29 -5.36 7.37
C ASN A 60 1.49 -5.95 8.54
N ALA A 61 0.18 -5.72 8.58
CA ALA A 61 -0.69 -6.30 9.61
C ALA A 61 -0.63 -7.85 9.61
N MET A 62 -0.62 -8.48 8.44
CA MET A 62 -0.50 -9.95 8.33
C MET A 62 0.85 -10.46 8.85
N ILE A 63 1.94 -9.72 8.62
CA ILE A 63 3.26 -10.05 9.17
C ILE A 63 3.24 -9.91 10.70
N GLU A 64 2.78 -8.75 11.21
CA GLU A 64 2.74 -8.43 12.64
C GLU A 64 1.89 -9.44 13.44
N THR A 65 0.75 -9.86 12.90
CA THR A 65 -0.14 -10.84 13.56
C THR A 65 0.23 -12.29 13.28
N GLY A 66 1.19 -12.54 12.37
CA GLY A 66 1.52 -13.89 11.89
C GLY A 66 0.38 -14.58 11.12
N THR A 67 -0.64 -13.83 10.69
CA THR A 67 -1.82 -14.39 10.02
C THR A 67 -1.45 -14.93 8.64
N ARG A 68 -1.97 -16.11 8.30
CA ARG A 68 -1.78 -16.72 6.98
C ARG A 68 -2.94 -16.35 6.05
N LYS A 69 -2.69 -16.29 4.73
CA LYS A 69 -3.74 -16.01 3.73
C LYS A 69 -4.96 -16.93 3.86
N SER A 70 -4.75 -18.21 4.16
CA SER A 70 -5.83 -19.19 4.37
C SER A 70 -6.67 -18.91 5.62
N GLU A 71 -6.07 -18.33 6.66
CA GLU A 71 -6.79 -17.89 7.85
C GLU A 71 -7.60 -16.62 7.55
N LEU A 72 -7.00 -15.64 6.87
CA LEU A 72 -7.71 -14.43 6.44
C LEU A 72 -8.91 -14.78 5.55
N ALA A 73 -8.74 -15.72 4.60
CA ALA A 73 -9.83 -16.25 3.78
C ALA A 73 -11.01 -16.75 4.62
N ARG A 74 -10.73 -17.53 5.68
CA ARG A 74 -11.75 -18.03 6.60
C ARG A 74 -12.41 -16.90 7.40
N LYS A 75 -11.64 -15.93 7.91
CA LYS A 75 -12.17 -14.77 8.65
C LYS A 75 -13.06 -13.87 7.79
N MET A 76 -12.74 -13.77 6.50
CA MET A 76 -13.51 -12.99 5.54
C MET A 76 -14.64 -13.77 4.87
N GLY A 77 -14.67 -15.11 5.00
CA GLY A 77 -15.63 -15.95 4.29
C GLY A 77 -15.44 -15.91 2.76
N GLN A 78 -14.21 -15.67 2.29
CA GLN A 78 -13.87 -15.48 0.88
C GLN A 78 -13.01 -16.60 0.31
N LYS A 79 -13.02 -16.75 -1.02
CA LYS A 79 -12.19 -17.75 -1.72
C LYS A 79 -10.72 -17.31 -1.72
N PRO A 80 -9.75 -18.26 -1.74
CA PRO A 80 -8.32 -17.94 -1.78
C PRO A 80 -7.93 -16.93 -2.87
N ILE A 81 -8.47 -17.08 -4.09
CA ILE A 81 -8.22 -16.16 -5.22
C ILE A 81 -8.62 -14.71 -4.89
N GLN A 82 -9.68 -14.50 -4.11
CA GLN A 82 -10.10 -13.15 -3.72
C GLN A 82 -9.14 -12.55 -2.69
N ILE A 83 -8.56 -13.39 -1.82
CA ILE A 83 -7.56 -12.98 -0.84
C ILE A 83 -6.24 -12.64 -1.51
N ASP A 84 -5.79 -13.46 -2.46
CA ASP A 84 -4.53 -13.20 -3.18
C ASP A 84 -4.51 -11.84 -3.86
N ARG A 85 -5.63 -11.43 -4.45
CA ARG A 85 -5.84 -10.11 -5.06
C ARG A 85 -5.66 -8.92 -4.11
N LEU A 86 -5.82 -9.13 -2.80
CA LEU A 86 -5.60 -8.07 -1.80
C LEU A 86 -4.11 -7.78 -1.58
N PHE A 87 -3.22 -8.68 -2.02
CA PHE A 87 -1.77 -8.56 -1.91
C PHE A 87 -1.09 -8.28 -3.26
N ASP A 88 -1.86 -8.16 -4.33
CA ASP A 88 -1.38 -7.69 -5.62
C ASP A 88 -1.75 -6.21 -5.74
N VAL A 89 -0.78 -5.29 -5.66
CA VAL A 89 -1.06 -3.85 -5.67
C VAL A 89 -1.53 -3.33 -7.02
N GLU A 90 -1.22 -4.02 -8.12
CA GLU A 90 -1.66 -3.67 -9.47
C GLU A 90 -3.11 -4.12 -9.72
N HIS A 91 -3.60 -5.11 -8.96
CA HIS A 91 -4.98 -5.57 -9.10
C HIS A 91 -6.00 -4.58 -8.52
N SER A 92 -6.96 -4.13 -9.32
CA SER A 92 -8.09 -3.34 -8.81
C SER A 92 -8.85 -4.09 -7.71
N SER A 93 -8.98 -3.50 -6.53
CA SER A 93 -9.75 -4.04 -5.41
C SER A 93 -10.71 -3.00 -4.87
N LYS A 94 -11.84 -3.43 -4.32
CA LYS A 94 -12.77 -2.52 -3.65
C LYS A 94 -12.19 -2.07 -2.32
N VAL A 95 -12.25 -0.77 -2.03
CA VAL A 95 -11.78 -0.18 -0.77
C VAL A 95 -12.43 -0.88 0.42
N GLU A 96 -13.75 -1.08 0.36
CA GLU A 96 -14.51 -1.76 1.43
C GLU A 96 -14.00 -3.19 1.71
N THR A 97 -13.43 -3.87 0.72
CA THR A 97 -12.89 -5.23 0.91
C THR A 97 -11.56 -5.20 1.66
N VAL A 98 -10.68 -4.27 1.32
CA VAL A 98 -9.38 -4.10 2.00
C VAL A 98 -9.59 -3.58 3.42
N GLU A 99 -10.52 -2.64 3.61
CA GLU A 99 -10.92 -2.15 4.93
C GLU A 99 -11.47 -3.27 5.81
N LEU A 100 -12.36 -4.12 5.29
CA LEU A 100 -12.87 -5.28 6.03
C LEU A 100 -11.74 -6.24 6.41
N ALA A 101 -10.78 -6.49 5.51
CA ALA A 101 -9.63 -7.34 5.79
C ALA A 101 -8.78 -6.78 6.94
N LEU A 102 -8.48 -5.48 6.91
CA LEU A 102 -7.78 -4.76 7.98
C LEU A 102 -8.54 -4.85 9.31
N HIS A 103 -9.86 -4.66 9.28
CA HIS A 103 -10.71 -4.79 10.47
C HIS A 103 -10.65 -6.22 11.06
N LYS A 104 -10.61 -7.26 10.21
CA LYS A 104 -10.43 -8.67 10.69
C LYS A 104 -9.06 -8.92 11.34
N LEU A 105 -8.11 -8.01 11.17
CA LEU A 105 -6.79 -8.00 11.80
C LEU A 105 -6.67 -6.92 12.89
N ASN A 106 -7.78 -6.39 13.39
CA ASN A 106 -7.83 -5.34 14.42
C ASN A 106 -7.07 -4.07 14.00
N ARG A 107 -7.25 -3.65 12.74
CA ARG A 107 -6.79 -2.36 12.21
C ARG A 107 -8.00 -1.57 11.75
N ASN A 108 -8.02 -0.28 12.06
CA ASN A 108 -9.04 0.65 11.58
C ASN A 108 -8.43 1.55 10.51
N VAL A 109 -9.22 1.87 9.49
CA VAL A 109 -8.83 2.80 8.43
C VAL A 109 -9.42 4.16 8.77
N GLU A 110 -8.58 5.18 8.75
CA GLU A 110 -8.98 6.57 8.85
C GLU A 110 -8.53 7.29 7.59
N VAL A 111 -9.38 8.18 7.06
CA VAL A 111 -9.09 8.97 5.87
C VAL A 111 -9.17 10.44 6.24
N SER A 112 -8.17 11.20 5.84
CA SER A 112 -8.16 12.66 5.91
C SER A 112 -8.00 13.24 4.51
N ILE A 113 -8.64 14.39 4.27
CA ILE A 113 -8.48 15.16 3.04
C ILE A 113 -7.54 16.31 3.34
N VAL A 114 -6.41 16.35 2.65
CA VAL A 114 -5.38 17.38 2.79
C VAL A 114 -5.25 18.16 1.49
N VAL A 115 -4.82 19.42 1.61
CA VAL A 115 -4.52 20.24 0.43
C VAL A 115 -3.16 19.82 -0.11
N THR A 116 -3.14 19.27 -1.32
CA THR A 116 -1.89 19.06 -2.06
C THR A 116 -1.41 20.42 -2.55
N THR A 117 -0.28 20.89 -2.02
CA THR A 117 0.41 22.03 -2.60
C THR A 117 1.11 21.52 -3.85
N ALA A 118 0.73 22.02 -5.03
CA ALA A 118 1.45 21.74 -6.26
C ALA A 118 2.87 22.32 -6.15
N PHE A 119 3.85 21.58 -6.66
CA PHE A 119 5.26 21.96 -6.64
C PHE A 119 5.58 22.99 -7.73
#